data_AF-A0A0B6YYP0-F1
#
_entry.id   AF-A0A0B6YYP0-F1
#
_cell.length_a   1.000
_cell.length_b   1.000
_cell.length_c   1.000
_cell.angle_alpha   90.00
_cell.angle_beta   90.00
_cell.angle_gamma   90.00
#
_symmetry.space_group_name_H-M   'P 1'
#
loop_
_entity.id
_entity.type
_entity.pdbx_description
1 polymer ?
#
loop_
_entity_poly.entity_id
_entity_poly.type
_entity_poly.pdbx_seq_one_letter_code
_entity_poly.pdbx_strand_id
1 'polypeptide(L)' 'HERCLLHPRLAVLKDAVVRVLNLSLTFSMLWRQGLKFVSGDCIEEMETELSSCIHFLSAFLNNLTKRGSLPHLESLAFAL' A
#
# COMPACT_ATOMS: atom_id res chain seq x y z
N HIS A 1 -10.76 9.09 -16.82
CA HIS A 1 -9.41 8.48 -16.91
C HIS A 1 -8.51 8.92 -15.75
N GLU A 2 -8.57 10.19 -15.30
CA GLU A 2 -7.73 10.72 -14.21
C GLU A 2 -8.07 10.23 -12.79
N ARG A 3 -9.25 9.62 -12.57
CA ARG A 3 -9.70 9.17 -11.23
C ARG A 3 -9.17 7.80 -10.82
N CYS A 4 -8.73 7.00 -11.78
CA CYS A 4 -8.04 5.74 -11.52
C CYS A 4 -6.54 6.08 -11.58
N LEU A 5 -5.71 5.55 -10.68
CA LEU A 5 -4.26 5.81 -10.51
C LEU A 5 -3.36 5.50 -11.75
N LEU A 6 -3.91 5.60 -12.95
CA LEU A 6 -3.36 5.29 -14.26
C LEU A 6 -2.63 6.48 -14.89
N HIS A 7 -2.73 7.67 -14.30
CA HIS A 7 -1.97 8.83 -14.77
C HIS A 7 -0.47 8.63 -14.47
N PRO A 8 0.46 8.94 -15.39
CA PRO A 8 1.90 8.72 -15.19
C PRO A 8 2.48 9.35 -13.91
N ARG A 9 1.96 10.52 -13.51
CA ARG A 9 2.33 11.17 -12.23
C ARG A 9 1.96 10.35 -10.97
N LEU A 10 1.08 9.37 -11.11
CA LEU A 10 0.62 8.47 -10.06
C LEU A 10 1.21 7.07 -10.20
N ALA A 11 2.15 6.84 -11.12
CA ALA A 11 2.77 5.53 -11.31
C ALA A 11 3.44 5.02 -10.01
N VAL A 12 4.16 5.88 -9.30
CA VAL A 12 4.79 5.52 -8.02
C VAL A 12 3.75 5.15 -6.96
N LEU A 13 2.61 5.88 -6.93
CA LEU A 13 1.49 5.57 -6.03
C LEU A 13 0.86 4.22 -6.38
N LYS A 14 0.66 3.95 -7.67
CA LYS A 14 0.17 2.66 -8.17
C LYS A 14 1.11 1.52 -7.77
N ASP A 15 2.42 1.68 -7.92
CA ASP A 15 3.40 0.64 -7.58
C ASP A 15 3.38 0.32 -6.09
N ALA A 16 3.25 1.33 -5.23
CA ALA A 16 3.09 1.13 -3.80
C ALA A 16 1.79 0.40 -3.44
N VAL A 17 0.66 0.75 -4.07
CA VAL A 17 -0.62 0.04 -3.89
C VAL A 17 -0.51 -1.42 -4.34
N VAL A 18 0.10 -1.68 -5.50
CA VAL A 18 0.32 -3.03 -6.01
C VAL A 18 1.19 -3.84 -5.04
N ARG A 19 2.21 -3.24 -4.44
CA ARG A 19 3.05 -3.89 -3.42
C ARG A 19 2.24 -4.31 -2.19
N VAL A 20 1.38 -3.43 -1.65
CA VAL A 20 0.48 -3.78 -0.53
C VAL A 20 -0.47 -4.92 -0.88
N LEU A 21 -1.05 -4.91 -2.09
CA LEU A 21 -1.93 -5.97 -2.56
C LEU A 21 -1.19 -7.31 -2.68
N ASN A 22 0.01 -7.30 -3.26
CA ASN A 22 0.85 -8.49 -3.37
C ASN A 22 1.24 -9.04 -1.99
N LEU A 23 1.61 -8.17 -1.06
CA LEU A 23 1.94 -8.58 0.30
C LEU A 23 0.73 -9.23 1.00
N SER A 24 -0.46 -8.68 0.80
CA SER A 24 -1.72 -9.23 1.32
C SER A 24 -2.04 -10.62 0.73
N LEU A 25 -1.80 -10.79 -0.57
CA LEU A 25 -1.97 -12.09 -1.24
C LEU A 25 -0.96 -13.12 -0.73
N THR A 26 0.32 -12.74 -0.62
CA THR A 26 1.38 -13.59 -0.07
C THR A 26 1.06 -14.00 1.36
N PHE A 27 0.63 -13.06 2.19
CA PHE A 27 0.27 -13.33 3.58
C PHE A 27 -0.89 -14.33 3.65
N SER A 28 -1.94 -14.12 2.84
CA SER A 28 -3.08 -15.04 2.76
C SER A 28 -2.65 -16.45 2.34
N MET A 29 -1.75 -16.57 1.36
CA MET A 29 -1.23 -17.86 0.92
C MET A 29 -0.42 -18.57 2.01
N LEU A 30 0.48 -17.85 2.68
CA LEU A 30 1.29 -18.38 3.79
C LEU A 30 0.40 -18.82 4.96
N TRP A 31 -0.55 -17.98 5.36
CA TRP A 31 -1.47 -18.27 6.44
C TRP A 31 -2.31 -19.53 6.16
N ARG A 32 -2.74 -19.71 4.91
CA ARG A 32 -3.50 -20.90 4.47
C ARG A 32 -2.69 -22.19 4.46
N GLN A 33 -1.36 -22.14 4.35
CA GLN A 33 -0.50 -23.33 4.49
C GLN A 33 -0.47 -23.84 5.94
N GLY A 34 -0.85 -22.98 6.89
CA GLY A 34 -1.02 -23.30 8.30
C GLY A 34 0.14 -22.83 9.16
N LEU A 35 -0.15 -22.57 10.44
CA LEU A 35 0.78 -21.98 11.42
C LEU A 35 2.12 -22.72 11.56
N LYS A 36 2.17 -24.01 11.24
CA LYS A 36 3.42 -24.81 11.30
C LYS A 36 4.45 -24.39 10.25
N PHE A 37 4.03 -23.73 9.18
CA PHE A 37 4.87 -23.32 8.06
C PHE A 37 5.13 -21.80 8.02
N VAL A 38 4.64 -21.06 9.01
CA VAL A 38 4.81 -19.60 9.11
C VAL A 38 5.77 -19.32 10.27
N SER A 39 6.94 -18.78 9.98
CA SER A 39 7.88 -18.32 11.01
C SER A 39 7.48 -16.93 11.53
N GLY A 40 7.79 -16.65 12.79
CA GLY A 40 7.62 -15.32 13.38
C GLY A 40 8.41 -14.26 12.61
N ASP A 41 9.68 -14.54 12.31
CA ASP A 41 10.56 -13.66 11.53
C ASP A 41 9.94 -13.28 10.17
N CYS A 42 9.29 -14.23 9.48
CA CYS A 42 8.61 -13.95 8.21
C CYS A 42 7.42 -13.00 8.41
N ILE A 43 6.65 -13.15 9.50
CA ILE A 43 5.55 -12.23 9.81
C ILE A 43 6.10 -10.83 10.12
N GLU A 44 7.17 -10.72 10.91
CA GLU A 44 7.79 -9.44 11.25
C GLU A 44 8.36 -8.71 10.02
N GLU A 45 8.98 -9.45 9.09
CA GLU A 45 9.44 -8.90 7.81
C GLU A 45 8.26 -8.36 6.98
N MET A 46 7.17 -9.14 6.91
CA MET A 46 5.96 -8.72 6.19
C MET A 46 5.27 -7.52 6.85
N GLU A 47 5.22 -7.47 8.18
CA GLU A 47 4.68 -6.32 8.92
C GLU A 47 5.52 -5.06 8.68
N THR A 48 6.85 -5.20 8.68
CA THR A 48 7.77 -4.10 8.40
C THR A 48 7.60 -3.58 6.98
N GLU A 49 7.48 -4.47 5.98
CA GLU A 49 7.23 -4.07 4.60
C GLU A 49 5.86 -3.39 4.46
N LEU A 50 4.81 -3.93 5.08
CA LEU A 50 3.46 -3.32 5.06
C LEU A 50 3.48 -1.92 5.66
N SER A 51 4.09 -1.77 6.84
CA SER A 51 4.20 -0.49 7.55
C SER A 51 4.96 0.55 6.72
N SER A 52 6.05 0.14 6.08
CA SER A 52 6.83 1.01 5.19
C SER A 52 6.00 1.48 3.99
N CYS A 53 5.20 0.58 3.40
CA CYS A 53 4.31 0.92 2.30
C CYS A 53 3.20 1.88 2.72
N ILE A 54 2.52 1.62 3.85
CA ILE A 54 1.46 2.48 4.36
C ILE A 54 2.01 3.87 4.70
N HIS A 55 3.17 3.93 5.35
CA HIS A 55 3.82 5.20 5.66
C HIS A 55 4.14 6.01 4.39
N PHE A 56 4.70 5.34 3.37
CA PHE A 56 4.96 5.97 2.08
C PHE A 56 3.67 6.48 1.42
N LEU A 57 2.62 5.64 1.37
CA LEU A 57 1.34 5.99 0.77
C LEU A 57 0.70 7.19 1.46
N SER A 58 0.61 7.18 2.79
CA SER A 58 0.04 8.27 3.59
C SER A 58 0.85 9.56 3.40
N ALA A 59 2.18 9.50 3.44
CA ALA A 59 3.03 10.68 3.22
C ALA A 59 2.89 11.24 1.80
N PHE A 60 2.87 10.37 0.77
CA PHE A 60 2.74 10.79 -0.62
C PHE A 60 1.37 11.42 -0.89
N LEU A 61 0.29 10.78 -0.43
CA LEU A 61 -1.08 11.27 -0.60
C LEU A 61 -1.29 12.59 0.15
N ASN A 62 -0.83 12.70 1.40
CA ASN A 62 -0.91 13.94 2.16
C ASN A 62 -0.14 15.10 1.49
N ASN A 63 0.96 14.82 0.79
CA ASN A 63 1.65 15.83 0.00
C ASN A 63 0.88 16.25 -1.26
N LEU A 64 0.18 15.32 -1.90
CA LEU A 64 -0.66 15.62 -3.06
C LEU A 64 -1.91 16.43 -2.68
N THR A 65 -2.57 16.07 -1.58
CA THR A 65 -3.76 16.78 -1.09
C THR A 65 -3.43 18.20 -0.64
N LYS A 66 -2.33 18.39 0.11
CA LYS A 66 -1.85 19.74 0.52
C LYS A 66 -1.55 20.66 -0.67
N ARG A 67 -1.16 20.11 -1.82
CA ARG A 67 -0.90 20.88 -3.04
C ARG A 67 -2.18 21.20 -3.84
N GLY A 68 -3.34 20.72 -3.40
CA GLY A 68 -4.60 20.81 -4.14
C GLY A 68 -4.58 20.01 -5.46
N SER A 69 -3.55 19.18 -5.65
CA SER A 69 -3.41 18.34 -6.84
C SER A 69 -4.21 17.06 -6.59
N LEU A 70 -5.32 16.90 -7.31
CA LEU A 70 -6.15 15.69 -7.34
C LEU A 70 -7.06 15.52 -6.09
N PRO A 71 -8.13 16.35 -5.96
CA PRO A 71 -9.06 16.30 -4.81
C PRO A 71 -9.76 14.94 -4.65
N HIS A 72 -9.86 14.14 -5.71
CA HIS A 72 -10.42 12.79 -5.64
C HIS A 72 -9.57 11.78 -4.86
N LEU A 73 -8.33 12.12 -4.51
CA LEU A 73 -7.46 11.29 -3.68
C LEU A 73 -7.53 11.64 -2.18
N GLU A 74 -8.26 12.68 -1.80
CA GLU A 74 -8.39 13.10 -0.40
C GLU A 74 -9.05 12.03 0.47
N SER A 75 -10.08 11.35 -0.04
CA SER A 75 -10.74 10.25 0.67
C SER A 75 -9.80 9.07 0.91
N LEU A 76 -8.91 8.79 -0.04
CA LEU A 76 -7.89 7.75 0.11
C LEU A 76 -6.80 8.18 1.10
N ALA A 77 -6.38 9.45 1.07
CA ALA A 77 -5.44 10.01 2.04
C ALA A 77 -5.99 9.96 3.47
N PHE A 78 -7.29 10.22 3.64
CA PHE A 78 -7.94 10.19 4.95
C PHE A 78 -8.08 8.77 5.52
N ALA A 79 -8.18 7.76 4.65
CA ALA A 79 -8.30 6.36 5.05
C ALA A 79 -6.97 5.71 5.47
N LEU A 80 -5.83 6.39 5.26
CA LEU A 80 -4.47 5.87 5.47
C LEU A 80 -3.69 6.66 6.54
#